data_AF-A0A402BB65-F1
#
_entry.id   AF-A0A402BB65-F1
#
_cell.length_a   1.000
_cell.length_b   1.000
_cell.length_c   1.000
_cell.angle_alpha   90.00
_cell.angle_beta   90.00
_cell.angle_gamma   90.00
#
_symmetry.space_group_name_H-M   'P 1'
#
loop_
_entity.id
_entity.type
_entity.pdbx_description
1 polymer ?
#
loop_
_entity_poly.entity_id
_entity_poly.type
_entity_poly.pdbx_seq_one_letter_code
_entity_poly.pdbx_strand_id
1 'polypeptide(L)'
;MSFDQLAYECRLHWKSLFLAPAALMLACILFALLQLNFKENVGRTYLGFAEIFIPLAAGVISGSLIVREPALELQLTVAQTYRKTTFQRVFLLTLIYAFFCCLLISGMALLHFWFLPSYLLTSPVIWQWLLAQFIWFAPLVWFVAVGVCLSALTLNSVVNGAILAAFWLIELLYWGPFHDNVWLRSIYIFPTTMWIYQGDSVHLPAWYLNDFWLLPHVEQVIMAVILFGLSWFLLRNTEHLLKGATTE
;
A
#
# COMPACT_ATOMS: atom_id res chain seq x y z
N MET A 1 5.03 8.57 -23.35
CA MET A 1 5.48 7.19 -23.03
C MET A 1 4.87 6.28 -24.08
N SER A 2 5.63 5.39 -24.72
CA SER A 2 5.01 4.42 -25.64
C SER A 2 4.42 3.28 -24.79
N PHE A 3 3.20 2.86 -25.12
CA PHE A 3 2.54 1.73 -24.47
C PHE A 3 3.36 0.44 -24.57
N ASP A 4 4.22 0.33 -25.59
CA ASP A 4 5.08 -0.83 -25.83
C ASP A 4 6.11 -1.04 -24.70
N GLN A 5 6.64 0.06 -24.14
CA GLN A 5 7.58 -0.02 -23.02
C GLN A 5 6.91 -0.58 -21.76
N LEU A 6 5.68 -0.13 -21.45
CA LEU A 6 4.93 -0.64 -20.30
C LEU A 6 4.52 -2.10 -20.51
N ALA A 7 4.11 -2.47 -21.73
CA ALA A 7 3.78 -3.85 -22.06
C ALA A 7 4.99 -4.79 -21.94
N TYR A 8 6.18 -4.31 -22.36
CA TYR A 8 7.42 -5.05 -22.20
C TYR A 8 7.80 -5.26 -20.74
N GLU A 9 7.80 -4.19 -19.93
CA GLU A 9 8.09 -4.25 -18.50
C GLU A 9 7.12 -5.15 -17.74
N CYS A 10 5.83 -5.07 -18.09
CA CYS A 10 4.82 -5.97 -17.56
C CYS A 10 5.14 -7.44 -17.88
N ARG A 11 5.49 -7.76 -19.14
CA ARG A 11 5.86 -9.13 -19.53
C ARG A 11 7.15 -9.63 -18.88
N LEU A 12 8.08 -8.75 -18.56
CA LEU A 12 9.34 -9.13 -17.91
C LEU A 12 9.12 -9.49 -16.43
N HIS A 13 8.35 -8.68 -15.71
CA HIS A 13 8.17 -8.80 -14.27
C HIS A 13 6.80 -9.38 -13.84
N TRP A 14 6.00 -9.88 -14.78
CA TRP A 14 4.60 -10.28 -14.52
C TRP A 14 4.45 -11.23 -13.34
N LYS A 15 5.35 -12.21 -13.17
CA LYS A 15 5.27 -13.18 -12.07
C LYS A 15 5.35 -12.49 -10.72
N SER A 16 6.34 -11.63 -10.51
CA SER A 16 6.50 -10.93 -9.24
C SER A 16 5.40 -9.89 -9.00
N LEU A 17 4.90 -9.27 -10.07
CA LEU A 17 3.88 -8.22 -9.99
C LEU A 17 2.47 -8.77 -9.71
N PHE A 18 2.10 -9.90 -10.30
CA PHE A 18 0.75 -10.46 -10.19
C PHE A 18 0.62 -11.59 -9.18
N LEU A 19 1.66 -12.41 -8.98
CA LEU A 19 1.53 -13.60 -8.13
C LEU A 19 1.30 -13.22 -6.66
N ALA A 20 2.00 -12.21 -6.15
CA ALA A 20 1.85 -11.77 -4.77
C ALA A 20 0.43 -11.23 -4.46
N PRO A 21 -0.13 -10.24 -5.19
CA PRO A 21 -1.48 -9.75 -4.90
C PRO A 21 -2.55 -10.81 -5.20
N ALA A 22 -2.36 -11.67 -6.21
CA ALA A 22 -3.28 -12.77 -6.47
C ALA A 22 -3.27 -13.82 -5.35
N ALA A 23 -2.09 -14.18 -4.82
CA ALA A 23 -1.97 -15.09 -3.70
C ALA A 23 -2.62 -14.51 -2.43
N LEU A 24 -2.45 -13.21 -2.18
CA LEU A 24 -3.11 -12.51 -1.08
C LEU A 24 -4.64 -12.46 -1.25
N MET A 25 -5.13 -12.24 -2.47
CA MET A 25 -6.57 -12.35 -2.76
C MET A 25 -7.10 -13.75 -2.48
N LEU A 26 -6.39 -14.78 -2.93
CA LEU A 26 -6.79 -16.17 -2.69
C LEU A 26 -6.79 -16.48 -1.18
N ALA A 27 -5.77 -16.03 -0.45
CA ALA A 27 -5.73 -16.14 1.00
C ALA A 27 -6.93 -15.41 1.64
N CYS A 28 -7.24 -14.18 1.22
CA CYS A 28 -8.40 -13.43 1.70
C CYS A 28 -9.71 -14.20 1.53
N ILE A 29 -9.93 -14.82 0.35
CA ILE A 29 -11.12 -15.62 0.06
C ILE A 29 -11.17 -16.86 0.96
N LEU A 30 -10.05 -17.57 1.12
CA LEU A 30 -9.98 -18.75 1.98
C LEU A 30 -10.25 -18.41 3.45
N PHE A 31 -9.66 -17.32 3.96
CA PHE A 31 -9.92 -16.84 5.32
C PHE A 31 -11.37 -16.38 5.50
N ALA A 32 -11.94 -15.71 4.50
CA ALA A 32 -13.36 -15.32 4.50
C ALA A 32 -14.29 -16.54 4.59
N LEU A 33 -14.02 -17.59 3.80
CA LEU A 33 -14.78 -18.85 3.85
C LEU A 33 -14.63 -19.55 5.21
N LEU A 34 -13.42 -19.53 5.78
CA LEU A 34 -13.17 -20.07 7.11
C LEU A 34 -13.98 -19.33 8.18
N GLN A 35 -13.94 -17.99 8.17
CA GLN A 35 -14.71 -17.16 9.10
C GLN A 35 -16.21 -17.31 8.95
N LEU A 36 -16.70 -17.50 7.72
CA LEU A 36 -18.12 -17.80 7.49
C LEU A 36 -18.54 -19.08 8.21
N ASN A 37 -17.69 -20.13 8.21
CA ASN A 37 -17.95 -21.36 8.96
C ASN A 37 -17.94 -21.15 10.48
N PHE A 38 -17.09 -20.26 10.98
CA PHE A 38 -17.03 -19.89 12.40
C PHE A 38 -18.05 -18.83 12.83
N LYS A 39 -18.87 -18.31 11.90
CA LYS A 39 -19.81 -17.21 12.12
C LYS A 39 -19.13 -15.91 12.61
N GLU A 40 -17.89 -15.69 12.18
CA GLU A 40 -17.15 -14.46 12.43
C GLU A 40 -17.41 -13.40 11.34
N ASN A 41 -17.03 -12.15 11.63
CA ASN A 41 -17.26 -11.03 10.72
C ASN A 41 -16.26 -11.04 9.54
N VAL A 42 -16.74 -11.53 8.40
CA VAL A 42 -16.00 -11.64 7.14
C VAL A 42 -15.52 -10.28 6.61
N GLY A 43 -16.29 -9.21 6.83
CA GLY A 43 -15.94 -7.87 6.33
C GLY A 43 -14.63 -7.35 6.92
N ARG A 44 -14.30 -7.71 8.17
CA ARG A 44 -13.03 -7.33 8.81
C ARG A 44 -11.82 -7.93 8.09
N THR A 45 -11.96 -9.16 7.59
CA THR A 45 -10.90 -9.83 6.82
C THR A 45 -10.67 -9.15 5.50
N TYR A 46 -11.73 -8.90 4.72
CA TYR A 46 -11.60 -8.17 3.45
C TYR A 46 -10.93 -6.81 3.64
N LEU A 47 -11.32 -6.09 4.69
CA LEU A 47 -10.77 -4.78 5.01
C LEU A 47 -9.30 -4.88 5.42
N GLY A 48 -8.94 -5.85 6.27
CA GLY A 48 -7.55 -6.10 6.64
C GLY A 48 -6.66 -6.45 5.43
N PHE A 49 -7.15 -7.24 4.48
CA PHE A 49 -6.40 -7.51 3.25
C PHE A 49 -6.25 -6.28 2.35
N ALA A 50 -7.30 -5.46 2.22
CA ALA A 50 -7.27 -4.25 1.39
C ALA A 50 -6.43 -3.11 1.99
N GLU A 51 -6.51 -2.89 3.30
CA GLU A 51 -5.84 -1.79 4.01
C GLU A 51 -4.41 -2.16 4.46
N ILE A 52 -4.17 -3.44 4.82
CA ILE A 52 -2.91 -3.87 5.44
C ILE A 52 -2.06 -4.71 4.47
N PHE A 53 -2.52 -5.93 4.16
CA PHE A 53 -1.64 -6.95 3.58
C PHE A 53 -1.20 -6.62 2.15
N ILE A 54 -2.12 -6.13 1.31
CA ILE A 54 -1.80 -5.78 -0.08
C ILE A 54 -0.89 -4.54 -0.15
N PRO A 55 -1.19 -3.42 0.55
CA PRO A 55 -0.28 -2.28 0.67
C PRO A 55 1.12 -2.64 1.19
N LEU A 56 1.21 -3.44 2.25
CA LEU A 56 2.48 -3.88 2.81
C LEU A 56 3.30 -4.66 1.79
N ALA A 57 2.68 -5.64 1.11
CA ALA A 57 3.35 -6.40 0.06
C ALA A 57 3.82 -5.51 -1.11
N ALA A 58 3.03 -4.48 -1.47
CA ALA A 58 3.42 -3.51 -2.48
C ALA A 58 4.71 -2.76 -2.07
N GLY A 59 4.81 -2.33 -0.81
CA GLY A 59 5.99 -1.65 -0.27
C GLY A 59 7.24 -2.53 -0.21
N VAL A 60 7.09 -3.79 0.17
CA VAL A 60 8.22 -4.74 0.18
C VAL A 60 8.72 -4.99 -1.24
N ILE A 61 7.81 -5.23 -2.19
CA ILE A 61 8.16 -5.52 -3.57
C ILE A 61 8.70 -4.28 -4.28
N SER A 62 8.14 -3.09 -4.04
CA SER A 62 8.63 -1.84 -4.63
C SER A 62 10.09 -1.60 -4.28
N GLY A 63 10.50 -1.87 -3.04
CA GLY A 63 11.89 -1.79 -2.65
C GLY A 63 12.78 -2.87 -3.28
N SER A 64 12.28 -4.11 -3.39
CA SER A 64 13.01 -5.20 -4.05
C SER A 64 13.29 -4.91 -5.53
N LEU A 65 12.38 -4.21 -6.23
CA LEU A 65 12.56 -3.80 -7.63
C LEU A 65 13.73 -2.84 -7.84
N ILE A 66 14.11 -2.07 -6.81
CA ILE A 66 15.23 -1.14 -6.88
C ILE A 66 16.55 -1.85 -6.63
N VAL A 67 16.55 -2.77 -5.65
CA VAL A 67 17.78 -3.45 -5.21
C VAL A 67 18.18 -4.56 -6.19
N ARG A 68 17.22 -5.34 -6.68
CA ARG A 68 17.50 -6.55 -7.47
C ARG A 68 17.50 -6.33 -8.98
N GLU A 69 17.94 -5.15 -9.45
CA GLU A 69 17.94 -4.86 -10.88
C GLU A 69 19.08 -5.62 -11.60
N PRO A 70 18.79 -6.66 -12.39
CA PRO A 70 19.83 -7.53 -12.97
C PRO A 70 20.64 -6.85 -14.07
N ALA A 71 20.19 -5.69 -14.56
CA ALA A 71 20.82 -4.94 -15.64
C ALA A 71 21.27 -3.54 -15.18
N LEU A 72 21.53 -3.35 -13.88
CA LEU A 72 21.88 -2.05 -13.32
C LEU A 72 23.13 -1.46 -14.01
N GLU A 73 24.17 -2.29 -14.24
CA GLU A 73 25.37 -1.89 -14.97
C GLU A 73 25.08 -1.49 -16.42
N LEU A 74 24.18 -2.21 -17.10
CA LEU A 74 23.78 -1.90 -18.47
C LEU A 74 22.99 -0.59 -18.51
N GLN A 75 22.03 -0.38 -17.61
CA GLN A 75 21.21 0.84 -17.55
C GLN A 75 22.04 2.08 -17.22
N LEU A 76 23.16 1.93 -16.51
CA LEU A 76 24.09 3.04 -16.25
C LEU A 76 24.92 3.43 -17.49
N THR A 77 25.00 2.58 -18.50
CA THR A 77 25.71 2.86 -19.77
C THR A 77 24.80 3.39 -20.88
N VAL A 78 23.48 3.28 -20.74
CA VAL A 78 22.51 3.77 -21.74
C VAL A 78 22.05 5.19 -21.41
N ALA A 79 21.71 5.97 -22.44
CA ALA A 79 21.27 7.37 -22.32
C ALA A 79 19.96 7.59 -21.52
N GLN A 80 19.17 6.54 -21.25
CA GLN A 80 17.94 6.67 -20.47
C GLN A 80 18.25 6.69 -18.98
N THR A 81 17.69 7.67 -18.27
CA THR A 81 17.94 7.85 -16.84
C THR A 81 17.29 6.71 -16.04
N TYR A 82 18.10 5.91 -15.34
CA TYR A 82 17.69 4.87 -14.38
C TYR A 82 16.49 5.27 -13.51
N ARG A 83 16.50 6.50 -12.99
CA ARG A 83 15.38 7.08 -12.21
C ARG A 83 14.02 6.95 -12.92
N LYS A 84 13.97 7.24 -14.22
CA LYS A 84 12.72 7.22 -14.98
C LYS A 84 12.18 5.80 -15.12
N THR A 85 13.03 4.81 -15.38
CA THR A 85 12.62 3.41 -15.52
C THR A 85 12.18 2.83 -14.18
N THR A 86 12.90 3.14 -13.09
CA THR A 86 12.49 2.74 -11.73
C THR A 86 11.11 3.28 -11.38
N PHE A 87 10.86 4.57 -11.55
CA PHE A 87 9.55 5.17 -11.22
C PHE A 87 8.43 4.67 -12.13
N GLN A 88 8.73 4.32 -13.39
CA GLN A 88 7.77 3.66 -14.27
C GLN A 88 7.32 2.31 -13.74
N ARG A 89 8.26 1.49 -13.27
CA ARG A 89 7.97 0.18 -12.70
C ARG A 89 7.22 0.27 -11.39
N VAL A 90 7.62 1.19 -10.52
CA VAL A 90 6.91 1.48 -9.27
C VAL A 90 5.48 1.92 -9.58
N PHE A 91 5.28 2.82 -10.54
CA PHE A 91 3.95 3.24 -10.96
C PHE A 91 3.09 2.08 -11.51
N LEU A 92 3.67 1.22 -12.36
CA LEU A 92 2.99 0.02 -12.86
C LEU A 92 2.59 -0.92 -11.72
N LEU A 93 3.49 -1.16 -10.77
CA LEU A 93 3.23 -1.96 -9.57
C LEU A 93 2.07 -1.36 -8.76
N THR A 94 2.11 -0.06 -8.49
CA THR A 94 1.05 0.63 -7.75
C THR A 94 -0.29 0.50 -8.46
N LEU A 95 -0.34 0.65 -9.78
CA LEU A 95 -1.59 0.47 -10.55
C LEU A 95 -2.15 -0.96 -10.47
N ILE A 96 -1.29 -1.97 -10.57
CA ILE A 96 -1.72 -3.37 -10.45
C ILE A 96 -2.28 -3.61 -9.06
N TYR A 97 -1.56 -3.22 -8.01
CA TYR A 97 -2.02 -3.41 -6.62
C TYR A 97 -3.28 -2.60 -6.31
N ALA A 98 -3.39 -1.38 -6.84
CA ALA A 98 -4.59 -0.55 -6.75
C ALA A 98 -5.80 -1.23 -7.39
N PHE A 99 -5.63 -1.89 -8.54
CA PHE A 99 -6.69 -2.67 -9.16
C PHE A 99 -7.16 -3.81 -8.24
N PHE A 100 -6.24 -4.56 -7.64
CA PHE A 100 -6.56 -5.62 -6.69
C PHE A 100 -7.29 -5.10 -5.43
N CYS A 101 -6.84 -4.00 -4.83
CA CYS A 101 -7.52 -3.39 -3.69
C CYS A 101 -8.92 -2.84 -4.07
N CYS A 102 -9.04 -2.21 -5.24
CA CYS A 102 -10.30 -1.71 -5.77
C CYS A 102 -11.31 -2.85 -5.98
N LEU A 103 -10.86 -4.00 -6.49
CA LEU A 103 -11.68 -5.20 -6.62
C LEU A 103 -12.15 -5.71 -5.25
N LEU A 104 -11.29 -5.73 -4.22
CA LEU A 104 -11.68 -6.16 -2.88
C LEU A 104 -12.74 -5.24 -2.26
N ILE A 105 -12.53 -3.92 -2.27
CA ILE A 105 -13.52 -2.97 -1.73
C ILE A 105 -14.82 -3.00 -2.53
N SER A 106 -14.75 -3.11 -3.85
CA SER A 106 -15.94 -3.23 -4.68
C SER A 106 -16.66 -4.57 -4.43
N GLY A 107 -15.93 -5.64 -4.14
CA GLY A 107 -16.49 -6.92 -3.69
C GLY A 107 -17.21 -6.79 -2.34
N MET A 108 -16.62 -6.09 -1.37
CA MET A 108 -17.26 -5.80 -0.08
C MET A 108 -18.57 -5.03 -0.25
N ALA A 109 -18.58 -4.03 -1.13
CA ALA A 109 -19.77 -3.24 -1.46
C ALA A 109 -20.91 -4.11 -1.99
N LEU A 110 -20.60 -5.05 -2.90
CA LEU A 110 -21.58 -5.99 -3.47
C LEU A 110 -22.11 -6.99 -2.43
N LEU A 111 -21.25 -7.40 -1.50
CA LEU A 111 -21.59 -8.31 -0.40
C LEU A 111 -22.26 -7.60 0.79
N HIS A 112 -22.52 -6.29 0.68
CA HIS A 112 -23.14 -5.46 1.72
C HIS A 112 -22.33 -5.37 3.03
N PHE A 113 -21.01 -5.57 2.95
CA PHE A 113 -20.09 -5.37 4.09
C PHE A 113 -19.69 -3.89 4.18
N TRP A 114 -20.64 -3.04 4.57
CA TRP A 114 -20.42 -1.60 4.62
C TRP A 114 -19.74 -1.15 5.91
N PHE A 115 -18.66 -0.38 5.75
CA PHE A 115 -17.90 0.23 6.84
C PHE A 115 -18.24 1.72 7.05
N LEU A 116 -18.97 2.33 6.12
CA LEU A 116 -19.28 3.77 6.15
C LEU A 116 -20.29 4.09 7.26
N PRO A 117 -20.11 5.19 7.99
CA PRO A 117 -21.09 5.67 8.95
C PRO A 117 -22.47 5.88 8.31
N SER A 118 -23.53 5.66 9.10
CA SER A 118 -24.91 5.71 8.60
C SER A 118 -25.30 7.03 7.94
N TYR A 119 -24.72 8.16 8.37
CA TYR A 119 -24.99 9.47 7.77
C TYR A 119 -24.41 9.61 6.35
N LEU A 120 -23.38 8.83 5.98
CA LEU A 120 -22.84 8.79 4.62
C LEU A 120 -23.63 7.87 3.69
N LEU A 121 -24.44 6.95 4.24
CA LEU A 121 -25.30 6.09 3.43
C LEU A 121 -26.40 6.86 2.70
N THR A 122 -26.73 8.07 3.15
CA THR A 122 -27.67 8.98 2.46
C THR A 122 -27.02 9.72 1.28
N SER A 123 -25.69 9.73 1.20
CA SER A 123 -24.95 10.39 0.11
C SER A 123 -25.04 9.59 -1.19
N PRO A 124 -24.75 10.18 -2.37
CA PRO A 124 -24.72 9.44 -3.62
C PRO A 124 -23.77 8.23 -3.57
N VAL A 125 -24.18 7.10 -4.16
CA VAL A 125 -23.41 5.84 -4.16
C VAL A 125 -22.00 6.03 -4.70
N ILE A 126 -21.84 6.90 -5.72
CA ILE A 126 -20.52 7.21 -6.28
C ILE A 126 -19.58 7.83 -5.24
N TRP A 127 -20.11 8.69 -4.36
CA TRP A 127 -19.33 9.36 -3.32
C TRP A 127 -18.94 8.39 -2.20
N GLN A 128 -19.87 7.51 -1.82
CA GLN A 128 -19.60 6.42 -0.89
C GLN A 128 -18.48 5.51 -1.41
N TRP A 129 -18.56 5.12 -2.69
CA TRP A 129 -17.56 4.27 -3.32
C TRP A 129 -16.19 4.95 -3.42
N LEU A 130 -16.14 6.23 -3.80
CA LEU A 130 -14.90 7.02 -3.86
C LEU A 130 -14.24 7.14 -2.48
N LEU A 131 -15.03 7.45 -1.45
CA LEU A 131 -14.51 7.55 -0.08
C LEU A 131 -13.99 6.18 0.40
N ALA A 132 -14.65 5.09 0.03
CA ALA A 132 -14.17 3.74 0.30
C ALA A 132 -12.84 3.39 -0.39
N GLN A 133 -12.56 3.96 -1.57
CA GLN A 133 -11.25 3.74 -2.21
C GLN A 133 -10.11 4.36 -1.40
N PHE A 134 -10.39 5.38 -0.59
CA PHE A 134 -9.35 6.04 0.20
C PHE A 134 -8.75 5.12 1.27
N ILE A 135 -9.53 4.13 1.76
CA ILE A 135 -9.08 3.15 2.76
C ILE A 135 -7.79 2.45 2.33
N TRP A 136 -7.73 1.96 1.09
CA TRP A 136 -6.54 1.25 0.61
C TRP A 136 -5.57 2.18 -0.11
N PHE A 137 -6.05 3.30 -0.66
CA PHE A 137 -5.21 4.16 -1.49
C PHE A 137 -4.12 4.84 -0.67
N ALA A 138 -4.47 5.43 0.48
CA ALA A 138 -3.48 6.10 1.34
C ALA A 138 -2.38 5.14 1.83
N PRO A 139 -2.70 3.98 2.44
CA PRO A 139 -1.67 3.04 2.89
C PRO A 139 -0.85 2.46 1.73
N LEU A 140 -1.48 2.17 0.58
CA LEU A 140 -0.77 1.65 -0.59
C LEU A 140 0.30 2.63 -1.06
N VAL A 141 -0.06 3.89 -1.29
CA VAL A 141 0.87 4.90 -1.79
C VAL A 141 1.95 5.20 -0.74
N TRP A 142 1.60 5.22 0.54
CA TRP A 142 2.54 5.40 1.64
C TRP A 142 3.57 4.26 1.72
N PHE A 143 3.14 2.99 1.74
CA PHE A 143 4.05 1.84 1.82
C PHE A 143 4.95 1.74 0.60
N VAL A 144 4.42 2.00 -0.59
CA VAL A 144 5.23 2.02 -1.81
C VAL A 144 6.29 3.13 -1.72
N ALA A 145 5.94 4.33 -1.28
CA ALA A 145 6.89 5.44 -1.15
C ALA A 145 7.98 5.17 -0.10
N VAL A 146 7.59 4.65 1.08
CA VAL A 146 8.54 4.27 2.14
C VAL A 146 9.44 3.13 1.66
N GLY A 147 8.89 2.09 1.03
CA GLY A 147 9.67 0.96 0.51
C GLY A 147 10.71 1.39 -0.53
N VAL A 148 10.33 2.30 -1.44
CA VAL A 148 11.26 2.89 -2.41
C VAL A 148 12.36 3.69 -1.71
N CYS A 149 12.01 4.52 -0.73
CA CYS A 149 12.95 5.36 0.02
C CYS A 149 13.93 4.52 0.85
N LEU A 150 13.42 3.56 1.61
CA LEU A 150 14.22 2.65 2.43
C LEU A 150 15.15 1.81 1.57
N SER A 151 14.70 1.32 0.41
CA SER A 151 15.59 0.59 -0.50
C SER A 151 16.67 1.46 -1.12
N ALA A 152 16.39 2.73 -1.41
CA ALA A 152 17.41 3.67 -1.85
C ALA A 152 18.48 3.96 -0.77
N LEU A 153 18.09 3.93 0.52
CA LEU A 153 18.99 4.17 1.65
C LEU A 153 19.77 2.93 2.09
N THR A 154 19.08 1.79 2.22
CA THR A 154 19.64 0.56 2.79
C THR A 154 20.33 -0.32 1.76
N LEU A 155 19.95 -0.17 0.48
CA LEU A 155 20.40 -1.03 -0.62
C LEU A 155 20.18 -2.54 -0.38
N ASN A 156 19.29 -2.90 0.56
CA ASN A 156 19.05 -4.29 0.94
C ASN A 156 17.56 -4.58 1.00
N SER A 157 17.12 -5.54 0.19
CA SER A 157 15.71 -5.92 0.08
C SER A 157 15.16 -6.56 1.36
N VAL A 158 15.98 -7.32 2.10
CA VAL A 158 15.60 -7.99 3.34
C VAL A 158 15.41 -6.98 4.47
N VAL A 159 16.35 -6.02 4.60
CA VAL A 159 16.27 -4.96 5.61
C VAL A 159 15.03 -4.08 5.38
N ASN A 160 14.77 -3.69 4.13
CA ASN A 160 13.55 -2.94 3.80
C ASN A 160 12.29 -3.69 4.23
N GLY A 161 12.17 -4.97 3.87
CA GLY A 161 11.03 -5.79 4.26
C GLY A 161 10.86 -5.93 5.77
N ALA A 162 11.96 -6.12 6.50
CA ALA A 162 11.95 -6.21 7.96
C ALA A 162 11.51 -4.91 8.63
N ILE A 163 11.97 -3.75 8.14
CA ILE A 163 11.56 -2.44 8.69
C ILE A 163 10.06 -2.20 8.46
N LEU A 164 9.56 -2.45 7.25
CA LEU A 164 8.13 -2.28 6.94
C LEU A 164 7.26 -3.23 7.79
N ALA A 165 7.68 -4.49 7.96
CA ALA A 165 6.98 -5.45 8.79
C ALA A 165 7.03 -5.08 10.29
N ALA A 166 8.18 -4.59 10.77
CA ALA A 166 8.31 -4.10 12.15
C ALA A 166 7.41 -2.89 12.41
N PHE A 167 7.34 -1.95 11.45
CA PHE A 167 6.45 -0.80 11.53
C PHE A 167 4.99 -1.23 11.64
N TRP A 168 4.55 -2.12 10.76
CA TRP A 168 3.21 -2.72 10.83
C TRP A 168 2.93 -3.40 12.19
N LEU A 169 3.88 -4.20 12.68
CA LEU A 169 3.71 -4.94 13.94
C LEU A 169 3.66 -4.00 15.16
N ILE A 170 4.41 -2.90 15.15
CA ILE A 170 4.36 -1.87 16.19
C ILE A 170 2.98 -1.22 16.23
N GLU A 171 2.43 -0.82 15.08
CA GLU A 171 1.08 -0.24 15.06
C GLU A 171 0.01 -1.24 15.52
N LEU A 172 0.12 -2.49 15.09
CA LEU A 172 -0.79 -3.55 15.51
C LEU A 172 -0.78 -3.77 17.03
N LEU A 173 0.40 -3.73 17.66
CA LEU A 173 0.54 -3.93 19.11
C LEU A 173 0.23 -2.68 19.94
N TYR A 174 0.51 -1.50 19.42
CA TYR A 174 0.46 -0.23 20.16
C TYR A 174 -0.49 0.79 19.53
N TRP A 175 -1.61 0.35 18.94
CA TRP A 175 -2.57 1.23 18.25
C TRP A 175 -3.11 2.39 19.11
N GLY A 176 -3.23 2.22 20.43
CA GLY A 176 -3.77 3.25 21.35
C GLY A 176 -2.98 4.57 21.32
N PRO A 177 -1.66 4.57 21.59
CA PRO A 177 -0.81 5.75 21.43
C PRO A 177 -0.89 6.46 20.07
N PHE A 178 -1.04 5.72 18.96
CA PHE A 178 -1.20 6.29 17.62
C PHE A 178 -2.54 7.01 17.46
N HIS A 179 -3.60 6.50 18.09
CA HIS A 179 -4.91 7.13 18.10
C HIS A 179 -4.95 8.40 18.97
N ASP A 180 -4.40 8.32 20.19
CA ASP A 180 -4.55 9.36 21.21
C ASP A 180 -3.60 10.55 21.00
N ASN A 181 -2.42 10.33 20.42
CA ASN A 181 -1.45 11.38 20.18
C ASN A 181 -1.59 11.97 18.77
N VAL A 182 -1.91 13.26 18.68
CA VAL A 182 -2.07 14.01 17.42
C VAL A 182 -0.86 13.86 16.49
N TRP A 183 0.36 13.83 17.03
CA TRP A 183 1.58 13.70 16.24
C TRP A 183 1.78 12.30 15.66
N LEU A 184 1.43 11.26 16.42
CA LEU A 184 1.54 9.87 15.96
C LEU A 184 0.37 9.50 15.03
N ARG A 185 -0.74 10.24 15.10
CA ARG A 185 -1.91 9.99 14.26
C ARG A 185 -1.61 10.14 12.77
N SER A 186 -0.76 11.09 12.39
CA SER A 186 -0.38 11.28 10.99
C SER A 186 0.24 10.02 10.38
N ILE A 187 1.00 9.27 11.18
CA ILE A 187 1.65 8.03 10.75
C ILE A 187 0.78 6.80 10.96
N TYR A 188 -0.42 6.91 11.53
CA TYR A 188 -1.28 5.78 11.86
C TYR A 188 -1.96 5.20 10.61
N ILE A 189 -1.46 4.08 10.09
CA ILE A 189 -1.77 3.61 8.73
C ILE A 189 -3.11 2.88 8.64
N PHE A 190 -3.55 2.22 9.72
CA PHE A 190 -4.68 1.27 9.67
C PHE A 190 -5.87 1.64 10.58
N PRO A 191 -6.36 2.90 10.58
CA PRO A 191 -7.44 3.31 11.46
C PRO A 191 -8.76 2.57 11.16
N THR A 192 -8.96 2.11 9.93
CA THR A 192 -10.23 1.51 9.51
C THR A 192 -10.40 0.09 10.07
N THR A 193 -9.38 -0.76 9.90
CA THR A 193 -9.38 -2.16 10.36
C THR A 193 -9.32 -2.26 11.88
N MET A 194 -8.56 -1.38 12.53
CA MET A 194 -8.31 -1.47 13.97
C MET A 194 -9.41 -0.86 14.81
N TRP A 195 -10.01 0.25 14.35
CA TRP A 195 -10.87 1.06 15.22
C TRP A 195 -12.27 1.30 14.68
N ILE A 196 -12.42 1.60 13.39
CA ILE A 196 -13.73 2.00 12.85
C ILE A 196 -14.65 0.80 12.63
N TYR A 197 -14.10 -0.31 12.18
CA TYR A 197 -14.88 -1.51 11.90
C TYR A 197 -15.02 -2.41 13.15
N GLN A 198 -15.98 -2.06 14.02
CA GLN A 198 -16.27 -2.80 15.27
C GLN A 198 -17.55 -3.66 15.24
N GLY A 199 -18.25 -3.78 14.10
CA GLY A 199 -19.45 -4.63 14.03
C GLY A 199 -20.40 -4.29 12.87
N ASP A 200 -21.66 -4.67 13.03
CA ASP A 200 -22.70 -4.61 11.97
C ASP A 200 -23.20 -3.19 11.67
N SER A 201 -22.92 -2.21 12.53
CA SER A 201 -23.28 -0.81 12.31
C SER A 201 -22.24 0.14 12.89
N VAL A 202 -21.72 1.03 12.05
CA VAL A 202 -20.73 2.06 12.43
C VAL A 202 -21.47 3.35 12.77
N HIS A 203 -21.65 3.61 14.06
CA HIS A 203 -22.24 4.84 14.57
C HIS A 203 -21.15 5.83 14.99
N LEU A 204 -20.48 6.42 14.00
CA LEU A 204 -19.45 7.45 14.23
C LEU A 204 -20.01 8.84 13.95
N PRO A 205 -19.74 9.84 14.79
CA PRO A 205 -20.09 11.21 14.49
C PRO A 205 -19.19 11.77 13.37
N ALA A 206 -19.70 12.76 12.63
CA ALA A 206 -19.01 13.28 11.44
C ALA A 206 -17.63 13.89 11.74
N TRP A 207 -17.50 14.61 12.87
CA TRP A 207 -16.22 15.17 13.31
C TRP A 207 -15.16 14.09 13.55
N TYR A 208 -15.57 12.92 14.06
CA TYR A 208 -14.66 11.84 14.36
C TYR A 208 -14.10 11.20 13.08
N LEU A 209 -14.97 10.96 12.08
CA LEU A 209 -14.50 10.49 10.77
C LEU A 209 -13.52 11.48 10.14
N ASN A 210 -13.77 12.78 10.27
CA ASN A 210 -12.87 13.78 9.72
C ASN A 210 -11.50 13.76 10.41
N ASP A 211 -11.46 13.83 11.74
CA ASP A 211 -10.24 14.08 12.50
C ASP A 211 -9.40 12.82 12.75
N PHE A 212 -10.02 11.63 12.73
CA PHE A 212 -9.36 10.36 13.04
C PHE A 212 -9.23 9.44 11.84
N TRP A 213 -9.94 9.69 10.75
CA TRP A 213 -9.86 8.88 9.54
C TRP A 213 -9.43 9.70 8.33
N LEU A 214 -10.18 10.74 7.95
CA LEU A 214 -9.92 11.46 6.71
C LEU A 214 -8.58 12.23 6.76
N LEU A 215 -8.37 13.02 7.82
CA LEU A 215 -7.17 13.84 7.97
C LEU A 215 -5.89 12.97 7.98
N PRO A 216 -5.78 11.88 8.77
CA PRO A 216 -4.61 11.01 8.72
C PRO A 216 -4.33 10.41 7.34
N HIS A 217 -5.36 9.96 6.60
CA HIS A 217 -5.16 9.43 5.26
C HIS A 217 -4.65 10.51 4.29
N VAL A 218 -5.14 11.74 4.40
CA VAL A 218 -4.62 12.86 3.59
C VAL A 218 -3.16 13.16 3.94
N GLU A 219 -2.82 13.18 5.23
CA GLU A 219 -1.45 13.37 5.70
C GLU A 219 -0.51 12.26 5.21
N GLN A 220 -0.96 11.01 5.20
CA GLN A 220 -0.20 9.88 4.62
C GLN A 220 0.07 10.06 3.13
N VAL A 221 -0.93 10.49 2.36
CA VAL A 221 -0.74 10.76 0.92
C VAL A 221 0.27 11.89 0.72
N ILE A 222 0.19 12.97 1.52
CA ILE A 222 1.16 14.08 1.49
C ILE A 222 2.57 13.57 1.82
N MET A 223 2.72 12.78 2.88
CA MET A 223 4.00 12.16 3.24
C MET A 223 4.54 11.28 2.13
N ALA A 224 3.70 10.48 1.48
CA ALA A 224 4.09 9.63 0.37
C ALA A 224 4.62 10.44 -0.82
N VAL A 225 3.99 11.58 -1.14
CA VAL A 225 4.47 12.51 -2.18
C VAL A 225 5.85 13.07 -1.81
N ILE A 226 6.05 13.49 -0.56
CA ILE A 226 7.35 13.98 -0.07
C ILE A 226 8.41 12.88 -0.18
N LEU A 227 8.10 11.65 0.26
CA LEU A 227 9.01 10.51 0.21
C LEU A 227 9.36 10.08 -1.22
N PHE A 228 8.42 10.14 -2.17
CA PHE A 228 8.72 9.95 -3.58
C PHE A 228 9.65 11.03 -4.12
N GLY A 229 9.43 12.29 -3.73
CA GLY A 229 10.34 13.39 -4.05
C GLY A 229 11.76 13.14 -3.53
N LEU A 230 11.89 12.78 -2.25
CA LEU A 230 13.18 12.43 -1.64
C LEU A 230 13.84 11.24 -2.34
N SER A 231 13.08 10.18 -2.61
CA SER A 231 13.56 9.00 -3.33
C SER A 231 14.08 9.33 -4.73
N TRP A 232 13.39 10.23 -5.44
CA TRP A 232 13.84 10.72 -6.75
C TRP A 232 15.20 11.41 -6.69
N PHE A 233 15.45 12.18 -5.63
CA PHE A 233 16.74 12.82 -5.39
C PHE A 233 17.82 11.82 -4.96
N LEU A 234 17.50 10.87 -4.07
CA LEU A 234 18.43 9.83 -3.63
C LEU A 234 18.93 8.96 -4.79
N LEU A 235 18.03 8.59 -5.71
CA LEU A 235 18.36 7.81 -6.90
C LEU A 235 19.18 8.58 -7.96
N ARG A 236 19.50 9.87 -7.72
CA ARG A 236 20.41 10.63 -8.59
C ARG A 236 21.86 10.16 -8.43
N ASN A 237 22.24 9.70 -7.24
CA ASN A 237 23.62 9.29 -6.92
C ASN A 237 23.81 7.80 -7.22
N THR A 238 23.85 7.46 -8.51
CA THR A 238 23.94 6.08 -9.00
C THR A 238 25.20 5.33 -8.57
N GLU A 239 26.29 6.03 -8.28
CA GLU A 239 27.53 5.44 -7.74
C GLU A 239 27.33 4.75 -6.39
N HIS A 240 26.38 5.23 -5.58
CA HIS A 240 26.06 4.60 -4.29
C HIS A 240 25.36 3.25 -4.50
N LEU A 241 24.52 3.13 -5.52
CA LEU A 241 23.79 1.89 -5.85
C LEU A 241 24.73 0.77 -6.29
N LEU A 242 25.79 1.09 -7.04
CA LEU A 242 26.79 0.12 -7.50
C LEU A 242 27.54 -0.57 -6.36
N LYS A 243 27.81 0.14 -5.26
CA LYS A 243 28.52 -0.42 -4.10
C LYS A 243 27.72 -1.52 -3.40
N GLY A 244 26.40 -1.39 -3.36
CA GLY A 244 25.51 -2.39 -2.76
C GLY A 244 25.43 -3.69 -3.56
N ALA A 245 25.52 -3.62 -4.89
CA ALA A 245 25.44 -4.79 -5.77
C ALA A 245 26.66 -5.72 -5.67
N THR A 246 27.84 -5.19 -5.30
CA THR A 246 29.07 -5.98 -5.19
C THR A 246 29.25 -6.73 -3.86
N THR A 247 28.36 -6.48 -2.88
CA THR A 247 28.48 -7.01 -1.51
C THR A 247 27.56 -8.17 -1.18
N GLU A 248 26.67 -8.57 -2.11
CA GLU A 248 25.87 -9.81 -2.03
C GLU A 248 26.51 -10.93 -2.86
#